data_AF-A0A9X2EBV1-F1
#
_entry.id   AF-A0A9X2EBV1-F1
#
_cell.length_a   1.000
_cell.length_b   1.000
_cell.length_c   1.000
_cell.angle_alpha   90.00
_cell.angle_beta   90.00
_cell.angle_gamma   90.00
#
_symmetry.space_group_name_H-M   'P 1'
#
loop_
_entity.id
_entity.type
_entity.pdbx_description
1 polymer ?
#
loop_
_entity_poly.entity_id
_entity_poly.type
_entity_poly.pdbx_seq_one_letter_code
_entity_poly.pdbx_strand_id
1 'polypeptide(L)'
;MGDRAAGARRVAGRSRSLRKPVRRRRVAELVQRALVWKGWANLVAMTTTVAALAALWFTNQSLRATKDQYALSQQTVVTDRFHKAVEHLTIDKMEARLSAVFLLERLAHDSPADHSTIYSVLASFVHTQSPVWGCRLTGKPGPSARLENDVQAVLTVIGRRDVAHEKPGTVIDLSENCLIGVRARGANLRRADFTGTNLDGADLRGADLREADLQRANLANARLDGANLTGANLRGTTLPGPRPGG
;
A
#
# COMPACT_ATOMS: atom_id res chain seq x y z
N MET A 1 -17.49 -66.93 -99.78
CA MET A 1 -18.58 -66.71 -100.74
C MET A 1 -19.87 -67.07 -100.01
N GLY A 2 -20.60 -66.10 -99.47
CA GLY A 2 -21.61 -65.31 -100.19
C GLY A 2 -22.91 -66.14 -100.25
N ASP A 3 -24.13 -65.66 -100.06
CA ASP A 3 -24.70 -64.36 -99.70
C ASP A 3 -26.20 -64.65 -99.45
N ARG A 4 -26.88 -63.78 -98.69
CA ARG A 4 -28.36 -63.53 -98.64
C ARG A 4 -29.29 -64.64 -98.13
N ALA A 5 -30.08 -64.42 -97.07
CA ALA A 5 -31.24 -63.50 -96.85
C ALA A 5 -32.50 -64.39 -96.72
N ALA A 6 -33.58 -64.15 -95.98
CA ALA A 6 -34.10 -63.05 -95.16
C ALA A 6 -35.14 -63.65 -94.19
N GLY A 7 -35.56 -62.90 -93.16
CA GLY A 7 -36.74 -63.28 -92.37
C GLY A 7 -36.91 -62.43 -91.11
N ALA A 8 -37.61 -61.31 -91.24
CA ALA A 8 -37.85 -60.32 -90.19
C ALA A 8 -38.86 -60.77 -89.11
N ARG A 9 -38.70 -60.28 -87.88
CA ARG A 9 -39.82 -59.84 -87.01
C ARG A 9 -39.33 -58.84 -85.94
N ARG A 10 -40.02 -57.70 -85.88
CA ARG A 10 -39.85 -56.60 -84.92
C ARG A 10 -40.34 -57.02 -83.53
N VAL A 11 -39.67 -56.56 -82.46
CA VAL A 11 -40.34 -56.13 -81.22
C VAL A 11 -39.64 -54.89 -80.66
N ALA A 12 -40.49 -53.97 -80.23
CA ALA A 12 -40.27 -52.60 -79.78
C ALA A 12 -39.35 -52.44 -78.56
N GLY A 13 -38.72 -51.26 -78.49
CA GLY A 13 -37.93 -50.80 -77.36
C GLY A 13 -38.73 -50.49 -76.10
N ARG A 14 -38.01 -50.38 -74.98
CA ARG A 14 -38.48 -49.77 -73.74
C ARG A 14 -37.36 -48.93 -73.15
N SER A 15 -37.46 -47.62 -73.34
CA SER A 15 -36.72 -46.59 -72.62
C SER A 15 -37.20 -46.55 -71.16
N ARG A 16 -36.29 -46.81 -70.21
CA ARG A 16 -36.52 -46.57 -68.77
C ARG A 16 -36.34 -45.08 -68.49
N SER A 17 -37.44 -44.37 -68.23
CA SER A 17 -37.40 -43.01 -67.71
C SER A 17 -37.16 -43.01 -66.19
N LEU A 18 -36.07 -42.36 -65.77
CA LEU A 18 -35.72 -42.10 -64.37
C LEU A 18 -36.72 -41.10 -63.76
N ARG A 19 -37.68 -41.59 -62.96
CA ARG A 19 -38.50 -40.73 -62.08
C ARG A 19 -37.60 -40.14 -60.99
N LYS A 20 -37.33 -38.83 -61.01
CA LYS A 20 -36.71 -38.12 -59.87
C LYS A 20 -37.69 -38.11 -58.68
N PRO A 21 -37.22 -38.28 -57.43
CA PRO A 21 -38.11 -38.46 -56.28
C PRO A 21 -38.73 -37.13 -55.82
N VAL A 22 -40.06 -37.11 -55.72
CA VAL A 22 -40.92 -36.01 -55.23
C VAL A 22 -40.49 -35.46 -53.85
N ARG A 23 -39.80 -36.27 -53.04
CA ARG A 23 -39.31 -35.90 -51.72
C ARG A 23 -38.34 -34.69 -51.75
N ARG A 24 -37.56 -34.52 -52.83
CA ARG A 24 -36.66 -33.35 -52.97
C ARG A 24 -37.40 -32.03 -53.18
N ARG A 25 -38.57 -32.05 -53.82
CA ARG A 25 -39.36 -30.83 -54.07
C ARG A 25 -40.01 -30.26 -52.81
N ARG A 26 -40.58 -31.13 -51.96
CA ARG A 26 -41.17 -30.68 -50.67
C ARG A 26 -40.13 -30.10 -49.71
N VAL A 27 -38.93 -30.68 -49.69
CA VAL A 27 -37.81 -30.13 -48.91
C VAL A 27 -37.38 -28.78 -49.47
N ALA A 28 -37.31 -28.62 -50.79
CA ALA A 28 -36.97 -27.33 -51.41
C ALA A 28 -38.00 -26.23 -51.11
N GLU A 29 -39.29 -26.53 -51.12
CA GLU A 29 -40.34 -25.56 -50.77
C GLU A 29 -40.33 -25.16 -49.29
N LEU A 30 -40.08 -26.11 -48.39
CA LEU A 30 -39.91 -25.82 -46.96
C LEU A 30 -38.69 -24.92 -46.72
N VAL A 31 -37.58 -25.20 -47.42
CA VAL A 31 -36.37 -24.38 -47.37
C VAL A 31 -36.62 -22.97 -47.93
N GLN A 32 -37.33 -22.84 -49.05
CA GLN A 32 -37.73 -21.53 -49.59
C GLN A 32 -38.65 -20.75 -48.65
N ARG A 33 -39.64 -21.41 -48.04
CA ARG A 33 -40.56 -20.75 -47.08
C ARG A 33 -39.84 -20.31 -45.82
N ALA A 34 -38.88 -21.10 -45.33
CA ALA A 34 -38.02 -20.71 -44.23
C ALA A 34 -37.16 -19.51 -44.62
N LEU A 35 -36.50 -19.53 -45.79
CA LEU A 35 -35.60 -18.46 -46.24
C LEU A 35 -36.28 -17.09 -46.40
N VAL A 36 -37.53 -17.06 -46.87
CA VAL A 36 -38.26 -15.80 -47.12
C VAL A 36 -39.05 -15.33 -45.89
N TRP A 37 -38.92 -16.02 -44.74
CA TRP A 37 -39.67 -15.65 -43.54
C TRP A 37 -39.21 -14.30 -42.97
N LYS A 38 -40.11 -13.32 -42.93
CA LYS A 38 -39.81 -11.95 -42.47
C LYS A 38 -39.33 -11.86 -41.01
N GLY A 39 -39.54 -12.91 -40.20
CA GLY A 39 -39.15 -12.96 -38.79
C GLY A 39 -37.64 -13.08 -38.53
N TRP A 40 -36.82 -13.44 -39.53
CA TRP A 40 -35.37 -13.54 -39.36
C TRP A 40 -34.72 -12.25 -38.87
N ALA A 41 -35.19 -11.09 -39.35
CA ALA A 41 -34.65 -9.80 -38.92
C ALA A 41 -34.84 -9.55 -37.42
N ASN A 42 -36.02 -9.89 -36.87
CA ASN A 42 -36.32 -9.74 -35.44
C ASN A 42 -35.53 -10.72 -34.58
N LEU A 43 -35.35 -11.96 -35.06
CA LEU A 43 -34.49 -12.94 -34.36
C LEU A 43 -33.04 -12.47 -34.27
N VAL A 44 -32.49 -11.94 -35.37
CA VAL A 44 -31.12 -11.40 -35.38
C VAL A 44 -30.99 -10.17 -34.48
N ALA A 45 -32.01 -9.29 -34.44
CA ALA A 45 -32.04 -8.16 -33.52
C ALA A 45 -32.11 -8.61 -32.04
N MET A 46 -32.87 -9.67 -31.74
CA MET A 46 -32.95 -10.24 -30.38
C MET A 46 -31.63 -10.92 -29.97
N THR A 47 -30.96 -11.63 -30.87
CA THR A 47 -29.68 -12.26 -30.54
C THR A 47 -28.57 -11.23 -30.31
N THR A 48 -28.53 -10.17 -31.12
CA THR A 48 -27.55 -9.07 -30.95
C THR A 48 -27.75 -8.31 -29.65
N THR A 49 -28.99 -8.03 -29.25
CA THR A 49 -29.29 -7.39 -27.96
C THR A 49 -28.95 -8.28 -26.77
N VAL A 50 -29.28 -9.58 -26.82
CA VAL A 50 -28.88 -10.54 -25.78
C VAL A 50 -27.37 -10.67 -25.68
N ALA A 51 -26.66 -10.75 -26.80
CA ALA A 51 -25.20 -10.79 -26.83
C ALA A 51 -24.58 -9.52 -26.23
N ALA A 52 -25.13 -8.34 -26.54
CA ALA A 52 -24.68 -7.07 -25.96
C ALA A 52 -24.90 -7.00 -24.44
N LEU A 53 -26.06 -7.49 -23.95
CA LEU A 53 -26.34 -7.57 -22.51
C LEU A 53 -25.42 -8.56 -21.80
N ALA A 54 -25.15 -9.71 -22.40
CA ALA A 54 -24.21 -10.69 -21.87
C ALA A 54 -22.78 -10.12 -21.82
N ALA A 55 -22.36 -9.37 -22.83
CA ALA A 55 -21.08 -8.67 -22.84
C ALA A 55 -21.00 -7.62 -21.72
N LEU A 56 -22.03 -6.78 -21.55
CA LEU A 56 -22.10 -5.79 -20.46
C LEU A 56 -22.06 -6.46 -19.08
N TRP A 57 -22.79 -7.56 -18.90
CA TRP A 57 -22.78 -8.32 -17.65
C TRP A 57 -21.39 -8.89 -17.36
N PHE A 58 -20.75 -9.51 -18.36
CA PHE A 58 -19.41 -10.06 -18.24
C PHE A 58 -18.37 -8.96 -17.96
N THR A 59 -18.45 -7.81 -18.64
CA THR A 59 -17.59 -6.65 -18.36
C THR A 59 -17.81 -6.09 -16.95
N ASN A 60 -19.05 -6.00 -16.48
CA ASN A 60 -19.33 -5.58 -15.11
C ASN A 60 -18.81 -6.61 -14.09
N GLN A 61 -18.90 -7.91 -14.39
CA GLN A 61 -18.33 -8.96 -13.55
C GLN A 61 -16.80 -8.89 -13.53
N SER A 62 -16.16 -8.72 -14.69
CA SER A 62 -14.71 -8.59 -14.78
C SER A 62 -14.22 -7.34 -14.06
N LEU A 63 -14.90 -6.20 -14.19
CA LEU A 63 -14.58 -4.97 -13.47
C LEU A 63 -14.70 -5.14 -11.95
N ARG A 64 -15.72 -5.86 -11.45
CA ARG A 64 -15.84 -6.18 -10.02
C ARG A 64 -14.68 -7.06 -9.55
N ALA A 65 -14.39 -8.13 -10.26
CA ALA A 65 -13.25 -9.00 -9.95
C ALA A 65 -11.91 -8.25 -9.97
N THR A 66 -11.72 -7.34 -10.94
CA THR A 66 -10.50 -6.53 -11.05
C THR A 66 -10.37 -5.55 -9.88
N LYS A 67 -11.48 -4.91 -9.47
CA LYS A 67 -11.49 -3.99 -8.31
C LYS A 67 -11.10 -4.70 -7.01
N ASP A 68 -11.64 -5.90 -6.79
CA ASP A 68 -11.31 -6.70 -5.60
C ASP A 68 -9.83 -7.11 -5.60
N GLN A 69 -9.29 -7.43 -6.77
CA GLN A 69 -7.87 -7.76 -6.97
C GLN A 69 -6.94 -6.55 -6.73
N TYR A 70 -7.36 -5.35 -7.13
CA TYR A 70 -6.61 -4.12 -6.88
C TYR A 70 -6.45 -3.84 -5.38
N ALA A 71 -7.52 -3.99 -4.59
CA ALA A 71 -7.49 -3.74 -3.14
C ALA A 71 -6.51 -4.67 -2.40
N LEU A 72 -6.48 -5.95 -2.77
CA LEU A 72 -5.56 -6.94 -2.18
C LEU A 72 -4.10 -6.70 -2.61
N SER A 73 -3.85 -6.30 -3.86
CA SER A 73 -2.49 -6.06 -4.35
C SER A 73 -1.80 -4.87 -3.67
N GLN A 74 -2.55 -3.82 -3.28
CA GLN A 74 -1.96 -2.65 -2.62
C GLN A 74 -1.44 -2.97 -1.23
N GLN A 75 -2.15 -3.81 -0.46
CA GLN A 75 -1.70 -4.22 0.88
C GLN A 75 -0.38 -5.00 0.82
N THR A 76 -0.23 -5.89 -0.15
CA THR A 76 1.02 -6.66 -0.35
C THR A 76 2.21 -5.75 -0.68
N VAL A 77 2.01 -4.71 -1.49
CA VAL A 77 3.07 -3.76 -1.86
C VAL A 77 3.54 -2.93 -0.67
N VAL A 78 2.61 -2.44 0.16
CA VAL A 78 2.96 -1.68 1.37
C VAL A 78 3.74 -2.56 2.35
N THR A 79 3.29 -3.80 2.55
CA THR A 79 3.94 -4.77 3.45
C THR A 79 5.35 -5.11 2.99
N ASP A 80 5.56 -5.36 1.68
CA ASP A 80 6.88 -5.63 1.10
C ASP A 80 7.84 -4.44 1.24
N ARG A 81 7.36 -3.22 0.95
CA ARG A 81 8.16 -2.00 1.12
C ARG A 81 8.52 -1.75 2.59
N PHE A 82 7.59 -2.00 3.50
CA PHE A 82 7.81 -1.89 4.93
C PHE A 82 8.89 -2.89 5.40
N HIS A 83 8.78 -4.17 5.00
CA HIS A 83 9.75 -5.19 5.36
C HIS A 83 11.17 -4.83 4.86
N LYS A 84 11.28 -4.40 3.60
CA LYS A 84 12.55 -3.93 3.01
C LYS A 84 13.15 -2.75 3.75
N ALA A 85 12.31 -1.79 4.15
CA ALA A 85 12.78 -0.64 4.91
C ALA A 85 13.35 -1.06 6.27
N VAL A 86 12.63 -1.94 7.00
CA VAL A 86 13.09 -2.45 8.30
C VAL A 86 14.39 -3.25 8.16
N GLU A 87 14.51 -4.08 7.14
CA GLU A 87 15.75 -4.81 6.84
C GLU A 87 16.93 -3.83 6.64
N HIS A 88 16.70 -2.77 5.86
CA HIS A 88 17.73 -1.76 5.59
C HIS A 88 18.16 -0.95 6.82
N LEU A 89 17.31 -0.78 7.84
CA LEU A 89 17.69 -0.15 9.11
C LEU A 89 18.78 -0.93 9.84
N THR A 90 18.88 -2.24 9.62
CA THR A 90 19.87 -3.10 10.29
C THR A 90 21.23 -3.13 9.58
N ILE A 91 21.31 -2.58 8.37
CA ILE A 91 22.53 -2.59 7.56
C ILE A 91 23.55 -1.61 8.16
N ASP A 92 24.82 -2.03 8.24
CA ASP A 92 25.91 -1.19 8.74
C ASP A 92 26.40 -0.15 7.69
N LYS A 93 25.48 0.37 6.87
CA LYS A 93 25.74 1.45 5.89
C LYS A 93 24.81 2.61 6.19
N MET A 94 25.39 3.75 6.52
CA MET A 94 24.67 5.00 6.82
C MET A 94 23.63 5.34 5.74
N GLU A 95 24.02 5.29 4.47
CA GLU A 95 23.13 5.60 3.34
C GLU A 95 21.90 4.68 3.29
N ALA A 96 22.06 3.41 3.63
CA ALA A 96 20.97 2.44 3.65
C ALA A 96 19.99 2.74 4.80
N ARG A 97 20.50 3.06 5.99
CA ARG A 97 19.69 3.40 7.16
C ARG A 97 18.92 4.70 6.95
N LEU A 98 19.56 5.76 6.46
CA LEU A 98 18.88 7.02 6.17
C LEU A 98 17.80 6.85 5.11
N SER A 99 18.10 6.12 4.02
CA SER A 99 17.12 5.78 3.00
C SER A 99 15.92 5.03 3.58
N ALA A 100 16.16 4.08 4.47
CA ALA A 100 15.11 3.35 5.17
C ALA A 100 14.24 4.25 6.06
N VAL A 101 14.84 5.17 6.82
CA VAL A 101 14.10 6.12 7.67
C VAL A 101 13.16 6.99 6.86
N PHE A 102 13.62 7.55 5.73
CA PHE A 102 12.76 8.35 4.85
C PHE A 102 11.74 7.51 4.06
N LEU A 103 12.05 6.26 3.74
CA LEU A 103 11.08 5.34 3.14
C LEU A 103 9.96 5.02 4.15
N LEU A 104 10.30 4.80 5.42
CA LEU A 104 9.31 4.62 6.49
C LEU A 104 8.44 5.87 6.67
N GLU A 105 9.03 7.07 6.65
CA GLU A 105 8.26 8.33 6.66
C GLU A 105 7.23 8.36 5.53
N ARG A 106 7.66 8.04 4.31
CA ARG A 106 6.77 8.01 3.14
C ARG A 106 5.67 6.95 3.30
N LEU A 107 6.00 5.75 3.80
CA LEU A 107 5.02 4.71 4.05
C LEU A 107 4.00 5.12 5.11
N ALA A 108 4.42 5.86 6.14
CA ALA A 108 3.51 6.37 7.17
C ALA A 108 2.54 7.43 6.62
N HIS A 109 2.97 8.18 5.60
CA HIS A 109 2.09 9.09 4.86
C HIS A 109 1.13 8.34 3.92
N ASP A 110 1.66 7.38 3.16
CA ASP A 110 0.91 6.63 2.16
C ASP A 110 -0.09 5.62 2.79
N SER A 111 0.15 5.18 4.03
CA SER A 111 -0.71 4.24 4.78
C SER A 111 -1.08 4.77 6.18
N PRO A 112 -2.21 5.48 6.32
CA PRO A 112 -2.72 5.92 7.62
C PRO A 112 -2.97 4.79 8.61
N ALA A 113 -3.32 3.58 8.12
CA ALA A 113 -3.56 2.41 8.96
C ALA A 113 -2.29 1.93 9.69
N ASP A 114 -1.13 2.09 9.04
CA ASP A 114 0.18 1.66 9.52
C ASP A 114 1.00 2.79 10.16
N HIS A 115 0.53 4.04 10.05
CA HIS A 115 1.19 5.25 10.52
C HIS A 115 1.75 5.10 11.94
N SER A 116 0.89 4.75 12.92
CA SER A 116 1.32 4.57 14.31
C SER A 116 2.38 3.47 14.47
N THR A 117 2.20 2.34 13.79
CA THR A 117 3.13 1.19 13.84
C THR A 117 4.50 1.59 13.33
N ILE A 118 4.56 2.35 12.23
CA ILE A 118 5.81 2.80 11.63
C ILE A 118 6.58 3.72 12.59
N TYR A 119 5.91 4.68 13.24
CA TYR A 119 6.56 5.53 14.23
C TYR A 119 6.98 4.77 15.49
N SER A 120 6.25 3.74 15.91
CA SER A 120 6.69 2.84 16.99
C SER A 120 7.96 2.06 16.62
N VAL A 121 8.08 1.60 15.37
CA VAL A 121 9.29 0.92 14.87
C VAL A 121 10.49 1.86 14.84
N LEU A 122 10.28 3.08 14.36
CA LEU A 122 11.28 4.14 14.39
C LEU A 122 11.72 4.46 15.84
N ALA A 123 10.78 4.53 16.77
CA ALA A 123 11.09 4.75 18.18
C ALA A 123 11.86 3.58 18.81
N SER A 124 11.49 2.34 18.48
CA SER A 124 12.23 1.13 18.89
C SER A 124 13.67 1.10 18.33
N PHE A 125 13.87 1.63 17.12
CA PHE A 125 15.21 1.82 16.56
C PHE A 125 16.02 2.81 17.40
N VAL A 126 15.44 3.96 17.80
CA VAL A 126 16.12 4.91 18.70
C VAL A 126 16.50 4.24 20.02
N HIS A 127 15.60 3.45 20.59
CA HIS A 127 15.86 2.70 21.83
C HIS A 127 17.04 1.73 21.71
N THR A 128 17.12 1.03 20.59
CA THR A 128 18.20 0.09 20.32
C THR A 128 19.54 0.80 20.09
N GLN A 129 19.54 1.93 19.39
CA GLN A 129 20.76 2.63 18.99
C GLN A 129 21.27 3.63 20.04
N SER A 130 20.42 4.10 20.94
CA SER A 130 20.78 5.13 21.92
C SER A 130 20.19 4.89 23.31
N PRO A 131 20.49 3.75 23.97
CA PRO A 131 19.96 3.49 25.30
C PRO A 131 20.57 4.42 26.36
N VAL A 132 19.81 4.75 27.42
CA VAL A 132 20.22 5.70 28.49
C VAL A 132 21.53 5.30 29.17
N TRP A 133 21.84 4.02 29.29
CA TRP A 133 23.08 3.56 29.91
C TRP A 133 24.32 3.93 29.07
N GLY A 134 24.18 4.13 27.75
CA GLY A 134 25.27 4.63 26.90
C GLY A 134 25.79 6.01 27.34
N CYS A 135 24.88 6.88 27.79
CA CYS A 135 25.21 8.19 28.37
C CYS A 135 25.91 8.07 29.74
N ARG A 136 25.57 7.06 30.57
CA ARG A 136 26.15 6.90 31.92
C ARG A 136 27.56 6.30 31.90
N LEU A 137 27.82 5.36 30.98
CA LEU A 137 29.07 4.62 30.97
C LEU A 137 30.24 5.37 30.31
N THR A 138 29.95 6.26 29.36
CA THR A 138 31.00 6.82 28.50
C THR A 138 31.60 8.13 29.03
N GLY A 139 30.94 8.82 29.97
CA GLY A 139 31.36 10.15 30.43
C GLY A 139 31.47 11.19 29.29
N LYS A 140 30.96 10.87 28.10
CA LYS A 140 30.98 11.68 26.88
C LYS A 140 29.56 12.10 26.52
N PRO A 141 29.38 13.24 25.81
CA PRO A 141 28.07 13.67 25.38
C PRO A 141 27.62 12.78 24.20
N GLY A 142 26.67 11.87 24.47
CA GLY A 142 25.81 11.29 23.45
C GLY A 142 26.29 10.04 22.71
N PRO A 143 25.45 9.52 21.79
CA PRO A 143 25.76 8.37 20.93
C PRO A 143 27.00 8.65 20.07
N SER A 144 27.69 7.59 19.61
CA SER A 144 28.83 7.75 18.69
C SER A 144 28.45 8.63 17.49
N ALA A 145 29.37 9.44 16.95
CA ALA A 145 29.10 10.33 15.81
C ALA A 145 28.47 9.62 14.59
N ARG A 146 28.68 8.30 14.47
CA ARG A 146 28.05 7.43 13.47
C ARG A 146 26.56 7.22 13.73
N LEU A 147 26.13 7.09 14.97
CA LEU A 147 24.74 6.82 15.35
C LEU A 147 23.94 8.11 15.61
N GLU A 148 24.64 9.21 15.91
CA GLU A 148 24.03 10.53 16.11
C GLU A 148 23.20 10.98 14.89
N ASN A 149 23.71 10.78 13.68
CA ASN A 149 23.01 11.15 12.45
C ASN A 149 21.74 10.31 12.21
N ASP A 150 21.79 9.00 12.51
CA ASP A 150 20.63 8.11 12.35
C ASP A 150 19.53 8.45 13.35
N VAL A 151 19.90 8.58 14.63
CA VAL A 151 18.97 8.98 15.71
C VAL A 151 18.36 10.35 15.40
N GLN A 152 19.17 11.30 14.95
CA GLN A 152 18.71 12.63 14.57
C GLN A 152 17.75 12.58 13.36
N ALA A 153 18.03 11.76 12.35
CA ALA A 153 17.14 11.57 11.21
C ALA A 153 15.80 10.98 11.64
N VAL A 154 15.83 9.95 12.49
CA VAL A 154 14.62 9.33 13.03
C VAL A 154 13.79 10.32 13.85
N LEU A 155 14.42 11.09 14.75
CA LEU A 155 13.74 12.12 15.52
C LEU A 155 13.16 13.23 14.63
N THR A 156 13.82 13.55 13.52
CA THR A 156 13.31 14.51 12.54
C THR A 156 12.06 13.98 11.83
N VAL A 157 12.00 12.68 11.54
CA VAL A 157 10.82 12.02 10.96
C VAL A 157 9.69 11.92 11.98
N ILE A 158 9.97 11.45 13.19
CA ILE A 158 9.00 11.41 14.30
C ILE A 158 8.44 12.81 14.57
N GLY A 159 9.29 13.83 14.60
CA GLY A 159 8.90 15.21 14.85
C GLY A 159 8.03 15.85 13.75
N ARG A 160 7.93 15.24 12.57
CA ARG A 160 7.06 15.69 11.46
C ARG A 160 5.79 14.86 11.30
N ARG A 161 5.57 13.87 12.18
CA ARG A 161 4.38 13.00 12.12
C ARG A 161 3.08 13.79 12.21
N ASP A 162 2.05 13.24 11.58
CA ASP A 162 0.71 13.80 11.58
C ASP A 162 -0.17 13.09 12.62
N VAL A 163 -0.37 13.76 13.75
CA VAL A 163 -1.15 13.24 14.87
C VAL A 163 -2.63 13.04 14.52
N ALA A 164 -3.14 13.63 13.43
CA ALA A 164 -4.51 13.44 12.98
C ALA A 164 -4.76 12.00 12.47
N HIS A 165 -3.71 11.31 12.02
CA HIS A 165 -3.78 9.95 11.51
C HIS A 165 -3.44 8.89 12.57
N GLU A 166 -3.17 9.30 13.82
CA GLU A 166 -2.86 8.36 14.89
C GLU A 166 -4.10 7.75 15.53
N LYS A 167 -3.98 6.48 15.92
CA LYS A 167 -5.02 5.81 16.71
C LYS A 167 -5.16 6.52 18.07
N PRO A 168 -6.39 6.56 18.65
CA PRO A 168 -6.57 7.05 20.00
C PRO A 168 -5.66 6.29 20.99
N GLY A 169 -4.96 7.01 21.85
CA GLY A 169 -4.02 6.42 22.81
C GLY A 169 -2.65 6.03 22.26
N THR A 170 -2.33 6.36 21.00
CA THR A 170 -0.95 6.17 20.50
C THR A 170 0.03 7.02 21.30
N VAL A 171 1.04 6.33 21.84
CA VAL A 171 2.21 6.90 22.53
C VAL A 171 3.45 6.51 21.73
N ILE A 172 4.35 7.48 21.52
CA ILE A 172 5.65 7.23 20.92
C ILE A 172 6.64 7.02 22.06
N ASP A 173 7.11 5.77 22.23
CA ASP A 173 8.03 5.39 23.30
C ASP A 173 9.46 5.81 22.98
N LEU A 174 9.89 6.91 23.58
CA LEU A 174 11.26 7.40 23.57
C LEU A 174 11.83 7.39 24.99
N SER A 175 11.33 6.50 25.87
CA SER A 175 11.76 6.36 27.25
C SER A 175 13.15 5.73 27.35
N GLU A 176 13.84 6.02 28.44
CA GLU A 176 15.16 5.48 28.79
C GLU A 176 16.20 5.58 27.65
N ASN A 177 16.22 6.73 26.96
CA ASN A 177 17.17 7.00 25.88
C ASN A 177 18.27 8.00 26.24
N CYS A 178 19.34 7.98 25.45
CA CYS A 178 20.46 8.92 25.47
C CYS A 178 20.32 9.88 24.28
N LEU A 179 19.59 10.98 24.47
CA LEU A 179 19.26 11.97 23.43
C LEU A 179 19.92 13.32 23.73
N ILE A 180 21.16 13.30 24.22
CA ILE A 180 21.94 14.51 24.49
C ILE A 180 22.10 15.31 23.21
N GLY A 181 21.84 16.62 23.27
CA GLY A 181 22.11 17.56 22.18
C GLY A 181 21.21 17.41 20.95
N VAL A 182 20.18 16.54 20.99
CA VAL A 182 19.31 16.33 19.83
C VAL A 182 18.62 17.63 19.40
N ARG A 183 18.44 17.78 18.10
CA ARG A 183 17.81 18.96 17.48
C ARG A 183 16.38 18.61 17.08
N ALA A 184 15.40 19.03 17.88
CA ALA A 184 13.98 18.84 17.60
C ALA A 184 13.20 20.15 17.70
N ARG A 185 13.81 21.25 17.21
CA ARG A 185 13.16 22.56 17.13
C ARG A 185 11.87 22.47 16.32
N GLY A 186 10.76 22.91 16.89
CA GLY A 186 9.44 22.87 16.25
C GLY A 186 8.87 21.46 16.05
N ALA A 187 9.49 20.43 16.62
CA ALA A 187 9.05 19.05 16.43
C ALA A 187 7.71 18.79 17.13
N ASN A 188 6.89 17.96 16.51
CA ASN A 188 5.67 17.43 17.10
C ASN A 188 5.97 16.17 17.93
N LEU A 189 6.08 16.38 19.23
CA LEU A 189 6.39 15.37 20.25
C LEU A 189 5.20 15.18 21.22
N ARG A 190 3.99 15.52 20.78
CA ARG A 190 2.74 15.39 21.56
C ARG A 190 2.50 13.95 21.98
N ARG A 191 2.25 13.69 23.28
CA ARG A 191 2.08 12.34 23.86
C ARG A 191 3.29 11.41 23.69
N ALA A 192 4.49 11.94 23.42
CA ALA A 192 5.69 11.12 23.46
C ALA A 192 6.06 10.79 24.91
N ASP A 193 6.53 9.57 25.14
CA ASP A 193 7.09 9.15 26.42
C ASP A 193 8.60 9.35 26.39
N PHE A 194 9.11 10.20 27.27
CA PHE A 194 10.53 10.49 27.49
C PHE A 194 10.93 10.13 28.93
N THR A 195 10.20 9.22 29.59
CA THR A 195 10.47 8.84 30.97
C THR A 195 11.91 8.37 31.14
N GLY A 196 12.65 9.01 32.05
CA GLY A 196 14.06 8.69 32.32
C GLY A 196 15.04 9.01 31.19
N THR A 197 14.60 9.67 30.11
CA THR A 197 15.44 10.00 28.96
C THR A 197 16.38 11.16 29.26
N ASN A 198 17.63 11.04 28.81
CA ASN A 198 18.61 12.11 28.91
C ASN A 198 18.53 13.02 27.67
N LEU A 199 18.00 14.23 27.85
CA LEU A 199 17.85 15.29 26.85
C LEU A 199 18.79 16.48 27.17
N ASP A 200 19.89 16.24 27.88
CA ASP A 200 20.85 17.31 28.23
C ASP A 200 21.30 18.06 26.97
N GLY A 201 21.20 19.39 26.99
CA GLY A 201 21.57 20.25 25.88
C GLY A 201 20.67 20.16 24.64
N ALA A 202 19.54 19.43 24.67
CA ALA A 202 18.66 19.30 23.52
C ALA A 202 18.07 20.65 23.07
N ASP A 203 17.93 20.85 21.76
CA ASP A 203 17.23 22.00 21.18
C ASP A 203 15.78 21.65 20.88
N LEU A 204 14.88 22.03 21.80
CA LEU A 204 13.44 21.78 21.76
C LEU A 204 12.64 23.07 21.57
N ARG A 205 13.27 24.14 21.07
CA ARG A 205 12.61 25.45 20.89
C ARG A 205 11.39 25.30 19.99
N GLY A 206 10.24 25.82 20.41
CA GLY A 206 8.99 25.73 19.67
C GLY A 206 8.41 24.32 19.51
N ALA A 207 8.99 23.29 20.14
CA ALA A 207 8.48 21.93 20.05
C ALA A 207 7.10 21.82 20.73
N ASP A 208 6.22 21.00 20.15
CA ASP A 208 4.95 20.63 20.76
C ASP A 208 5.13 19.38 21.62
N LEU A 209 5.19 19.57 22.93
CA LEU A 209 5.35 18.53 23.95
C LEU A 209 4.06 18.37 24.78
N ARG A 210 2.91 18.76 24.22
CA ARG A 210 1.62 18.61 24.92
C ARG A 210 1.40 17.16 25.32
N GLU A 211 0.93 16.95 26.54
CA GLU A 211 0.63 15.62 27.09
C GLU A 211 1.84 14.65 27.05
N ALA A 212 3.07 15.12 26.84
CA ALA A 212 4.26 14.26 26.87
C ALA A 212 4.58 13.81 28.30
N ASP A 213 5.06 12.58 28.46
CA ASP A 213 5.62 12.13 29.74
C ASP A 213 7.11 12.42 29.77
N LEU A 214 7.56 13.29 30.68
CA LEU A 214 8.95 13.66 30.88
C LEU A 214 9.43 13.25 32.28
N GLN A 215 8.70 12.36 32.95
CA GLN A 215 9.01 11.94 34.31
C GLN A 215 10.46 11.46 34.42
N ARG A 216 11.23 12.03 35.36
CA ARG A 216 12.66 11.73 35.56
C ARG A 216 13.56 11.98 34.34
N ALA A 217 13.09 12.67 33.30
CA ALA A 217 13.94 13.06 32.19
C ALA A 217 14.98 14.10 32.64
N ASN A 218 16.15 14.10 32.00
CA ASN A 218 17.16 15.12 32.22
C ASN A 218 17.12 16.16 31.10
N LEU A 219 16.60 17.35 31.37
CA LEU A 219 16.61 18.51 30.46
C LEU A 219 17.65 19.56 30.89
N ALA A 220 18.71 19.18 31.62
CA ALA A 220 19.81 20.09 31.90
C ALA A 220 20.26 20.78 30.59
N ASN A 221 20.53 22.08 30.63
CA ASN A 221 20.96 22.86 29.46
C ASN A 221 20.03 22.84 28.21
N ALA A 222 18.87 22.20 28.25
CA ALA A 222 17.98 22.12 27.09
C ALA A 222 17.37 23.49 26.77
N ARG A 223 17.12 23.74 25.48
CA ARG A 223 16.50 24.98 25.00
C ARG A 223 15.01 24.76 24.74
N LEU A 224 14.17 25.32 25.60
CA LEU A 224 12.71 25.17 25.56
C LEU A 224 11.97 26.44 25.12
N ASP A 225 12.66 27.42 24.50
CA ASP A 225 12.02 28.69 24.10
C ASP A 225 10.81 28.46 23.21
N GLY A 226 9.63 28.88 23.66
CA GLY A 226 8.38 28.70 22.93
C GLY A 226 7.88 27.25 22.83
N ALA A 227 8.49 26.29 23.53
CA ALA A 227 7.99 24.93 23.57
C ALA A 227 6.64 24.87 24.31
N ASN A 228 5.70 24.06 23.82
CA ASN A 228 4.40 23.87 24.43
C ASN A 228 4.41 22.62 25.33
N LEU A 229 4.44 22.83 26.64
CA LEU A 229 4.43 21.76 27.66
C LEU A 229 3.04 21.57 28.31
N THR A 230 1.97 22.06 27.68
CA THR A 230 0.62 21.98 28.27
C THR A 230 0.23 20.52 28.54
N GLY A 231 -0.05 20.18 29.79
CA GLY A 231 -0.41 18.83 30.21
C GLY A 231 0.76 17.83 30.25
N ALA A 232 2.00 18.26 30.06
CA ALA A 232 3.16 17.37 30.17
C ALA A 232 3.42 16.95 31.63
N ASN A 233 3.82 15.69 31.84
CA ASN A 233 4.22 15.19 33.15
C ASN A 233 5.71 15.50 33.40
N LEU A 234 5.99 16.49 34.25
CA LEU A 234 7.36 16.93 34.58
C LEU A 234 7.87 16.39 35.94
N ARG A 235 7.25 15.32 36.47
CA ARG A 235 7.57 14.84 37.82
C ARG A 235 9.01 14.33 37.89
N GLY A 236 9.83 14.97 38.73
CA GLY A 236 11.23 14.58 38.92
C GLY A 236 12.12 14.85 37.71
N THR A 237 11.65 15.63 36.74
CA THR A 237 12.44 16.10 35.60
C THR A 237 13.48 17.11 36.06
N THR A 238 14.72 16.99 35.59
CA THR A 238 15.73 18.04 35.76
C THR A 238 15.46 19.13 34.73
N LEU A 239 14.99 20.30 35.15
CA LEU A 239 14.74 21.41 34.24
C LEU A 239 16.02 22.20 33.92
N PRO A 240 16.09 22.91 32.77
CA PRO A 240 17.18 23.82 32.49
C PRO A 240 17.32 24.86 33.60
N GLY A 241 18.55 25.18 33.99
CA GLY A 241 18.81 26.27 34.94
C GLY A 241 18.29 27.61 34.41
N PRO A 242 18.05 28.58 35.31
CA PRO A 242 17.67 29.93 34.91
C PRO A 242 18.74 30.49 33.96
N ARG A 243 18.31 31.00 32.81
CA ARG A 243 19.25 31.66 31.90
C ARG A 243 19.66 32.98 32.54
N PRO A 244 20.95 33.32 32.55
CA PRO A 244 21.36 34.65 32.98
C PRO A 244 20.75 35.69 32.02
N GLY A 245 19.73 36.43 32.49
CA GLY A 245 19.16 37.59 31.80
C GLY A 245 17.75 37.47 31.20
N GLY A 246 16.90 36.54 31.65
CA GLY A 246 15.51 36.42 31.16
C GLY A 246 14.54 35.92 32.22
#